data_AF-A0A9W8E9J5-F1
#
_entry.id   AF-A0A9W8E9J5-F1
#
_cell.length_a   1.000
_cell.length_b   1.000
_cell.length_c   1.000
_cell.angle_alpha   90.00
_cell.angle_beta   90.00
_cell.angle_gamma   90.00
#
_symmetry.space_group_name_H-M   'P 1'
#
loop_
_entity.id
_entity.type
_entity.pdbx_description
1 polymer ?
#
loop_
_entity_poly.entity_id
_entity_poly.type
_entity_poly.pdbx_seq_one_letter_code
_entity_poly.pdbx_strand_id
1 'polypeptide(L)'
;MEFRKRTEAPQPEVVHFDNSVVEQRKRNVGGSKHEWKKFMSSKIAKVNDESSQTFTPKEKKDEEVNDKLDVELQKLLNDSNILNRVVGESLVGKERHNFNVGKVVELGAKASKPARMPRVMRYMVEKNRKARAERELEDARNVGMLTEASRRMIEAKHKVVRKEKKEKRKDKGLRNNAGRFQDGKMIVYRRLLEANGAIGKKKSVRK
;
A
#
# COMPACT_ATOMS: atom_id res chain seq x y z
N MET A 1 -14.07 48.76 -59.16
CA MET A 1 -14.46 49.13 -57.78
C MET A 1 -13.44 48.54 -56.83
N GLU A 2 -12.54 49.34 -56.28
CA GLU A 2 -11.57 48.89 -55.28
C GLU A 2 -12.06 49.30 -53.88
N PHE A 3 -12.40 48.31 -53.05
CA PHE A 3 -12.79 48.53 -51.67
C PHE A 3 -11.54 48.70 -50.81
N ARG A 4 -11.25 49.95 -50.41
CA ARG A 4 -10.23 50.26 -49.40
C ARG A 4 -10.70 49.73 -48.04
N LYS A 5 -9.99 48.73 -47.49
CA LYS A 5 -10.20 48.24 -46.12
C LYS A 5 -9.82 49.34 -45.12
N ARG A 6 -10.72 49.64 -44.19
CA ARG A 6 -10.47 50.55 -43.06
C ARG A 6 -9.47 49.88 -42.10
N THR A 7 -8.39 50.57 -41.78
CA THR A 7 -7.45 50.17 -40.73
C THR A 7 -8.04 50.57 -39.38
N GLU A 8 -8.34 49.59 -38.53
CA GLU A 8 -8.79 49.81 -37.16
C GLU A 8 -7.59 50.22 -36.27
N ALA A 9 -7.81 51.17 -35.37
CA ALA A 9 -6.77 51.69 -34.47
C ALA A 9 -6.42 50.65 -33.38
N PRO A 10 -5.14 50.55 -32.94
CA PRO A 10 -4.74 49.58 -31.93
C PRO A 10 -5.36 49.91 -30.57
N GLN A 11 -5.99 48.92 -29.95
CA GLN A 11 -6.54 49.05 -28.59
C GLN A 11 -5.41 49.00 -27.53
N PRO A 12 -5.59 49.66 -26.37
CA PRO A 12 -4.56 49.71 -25.33
C PRO A 12 -4.33 48.33 -24.70
N GLU A 13 -3.05 47.97 -24.54
CA GLU A 13 -2.61 46.76 -23.84
C GLU A 13 -2.68 46.99 -22.33
N VAL A 14 -3.59 46.27 -21.65
CA VAL A 14 -3.74 46.33 -20.20
C VAL A 14 -3.02 45.13 -19.58
N VAL A 15 -1.87 45.37 -18.96
CA VAL A 15 -1.13 44.35 -18.21
C VAL A 15 -1.77 44.21 -16.82
N HIS A 16 -2.44 43.09 -16.58
CA HIS A 16 -2.93 42.72 -15.25
C HIS A 16 -1.84 41.96 -14.50
N PHE A 17 -1.34 42.57 -13.42
CA PHE A 17 -0.46 41.87 -12.48
C PHE A 17 -1.31 41.07 -11.50
N ASP A 18 -1.22 39.75 -11.60
CA ASP A 18 -1.91 38.83 -10.71
C ASP A 18 -1.20 38.78 -9.35
N ASN A 19 -1.80 39.41 -8.33
CA ASN A 19 -1.23 39.54 -6.99
C ASN A 19 -1.30 38.24 -6.16
N SER A 20 -1.94 37.18 -6.68
CA SER A 20 -2.08 35.89 -5.99
C SER A 20 -0.73 35.23 -5.66
N VAL A 21 0.28 35.40 -6.52
CA VAL A 21 1.64 34.87 -6.31
C VAL A 21 2.36 35.59 -5.17
N VAL A 22 2.12 36.90 -5.01
CA VAL A 22 2.73 37.70 -3.93
C VAL A 22 2.12 37.32 -2.58
N GLU A 23 0.82 37.05 -2.51
CA GLU A 23 0.14 36.65 -1.28
C GLU A 23 0.51 35.23 -0.81
N GLN A 24 0.78 34.30 -1.74
CA GLN A 24 1.32 32.98 -1.38
C GLN A 24 2.75 33.09 -0.82
N ARG A 25 3.57 34.01 -1.36
CA ARG A 25 4.92 34.27 -0.87
C ARG A 25 4.98 35.02 0.46
N LYS A 26 3.89 35.68 0.90
CA LYS A 26 3.84 36.34 2.22
C LYS A 26 4.04 35.38 3.40
N ARG A 27 3.84 34.07 3.23
CA ARG A 27 4.13 33.06 4.26
C ARG A 27 5.62 32.67 4.36
N ASN A 28 6.43 33.01 3.35
CA ASN A 28 7.87 32.72 3.24
C ASN A 28 8.71 34.00 3.11
N VAL A 29 8.29 35.13 3.71
CA VAL A 29 9.01 36.41 3.61
C VAL A 29 10.31 36.42 4.41
N GLY A 30 10.47 35.48 5.34
CA GLY A 30 11.78 35.14 5.87
C GLY A 30 12.42 34.07 4.99
N GLY A 31 13.40 34.44 4.17
CA GLY A 31 14.28 33.46 3.53
C GLY A 31 14.82 32.45 4.56
N SER A 32 15.23 31.27 4.11
CA SER A 32 15.76 30.23 5.01
C SER A 32 16.86 30.80 5.91
N LYS A 33 16.98 30.35 7.17
CA LYS A 33 18.03 30.81 8.10
C LYS A 33 19.44 30.79 7.47
N HIS A 34 19.67 29.86 6.54
CA HIS A 34 20.91 29.76 5.76
C HIS A 34 21.08 30.92 4.77
N GLU A 35 20.01 31.28 4.07
CA GLU A 35 19.98 32.39 3.11
C GLU A 35 20.18 33.74 3.80
N TRP A 36 19.53 33.94 4.96
CA TRP A 36 19.73 35.13 5.78
C TRP A 36 21.18 35.24 6.28
N LYS A 37 21.78 34.13 6.72
CA LYS A 37 23.20 34.10 7.13
C LYS A 37 24.16 34.32 5.97
N LYS A 38 23.84 33.81 4.77
CA LYS A 38 24.61 34.02 3.53
C LYS A 38 24.60 35.50 3.16
N PHE A 39 23.42 36.12 3.19
CA PHE A 39 23.19 37.52 2.88
C PHE A 39 23.82 38.48 3.92
N MET A 40 23.71 38.18 5.21
CA MET A 40 24.29 39.01 6.29
C MET A 40 25.78 38.75 6.55
N SER A 41 26.41 37.81 5.83
CA SER A 41 27.85 37.55 5.96
C SER A 41 28.64 38.63 5.20
N SER A 42 29.63 39.24 5.85
CA SER A 42 30.56 40.20 5.23
C SER A 42 31.50 39.62 4.15
N LYS A 43 31.26 38.37 3.73
CA LYS A 43 32.10 37.62 2.78
C LYS A 43 31.31 37.39 1.50
N ILE A 44 31.53 38.24 0.50
CA ILE A 44 30.81 38.25 -0.79
C ILE A 44 30.98 36.93 -1.56
N ALA A 45 32.14 36.26 -1.41
CA ALA A 45 32.38 34.95 -2.01
C ALA A 45 31.32 33.90 -1.64
N LYS A 46 30.75 34.01 -0.42
CA LYS A 46 29.74 33.06 0.03
C LYS A 46 28.41 33.21 -0.67
N VAL A 47 28.12 34.31 -1.37
CA VAL A 47 26.82 34.56 -2.03
C VAL A 47 26.65 33.72 -3.29
N ASN A 48 27.75 33.45 -4.01
CA ASN A 48 27.77 32.66 -5.24
C ASN A 48 28.12 31.18 -5.05
N ASP A 49 28.53 30.76 -3.85
CA ASP A 49 28.71 29.33 -3.57
C ASP A 49 27.34 28.64 -3.56
N GLU A 50 27.09 27.80 -4.55
CA GLU A 50 26.09 26.73 -4.42
C GLU A 50 26.59 25.82 -3.30
N SER A 51 25.77 25.65 -2.26
CA SER A 51 26.16 24.81 -1.13
C SER A 51 26.31 23.37 -1.61
N SER A 52 27.53 22.97 -1.94
CA SER A 52 27.87 21.55 -2.01
C SER A 52 27.54 20.98 -0.64
N GLN A 53 26.50 20.15 -0.55
CA GLN A 53 26.21 19.41 0.67
C GLN A 53 27.47 18.61 0.99
N THR A 54 28.21 19.04 2.02
CA THR A 54 29.40 18.33 2.45
C THR A 54 28.94 17.11 3.23
N PHE A 55 28.67 16.02 2.51
CA PHE A 55 28.38 14.73 3.10
C PHE A 55 29.56 14.29 3.96
N THR A 56 29.25 13.80 5.16
CA THR A 56 30.23 13.15 6.01
C THR A 56 30.81 11.91 5.32
N PRO A 57 32.03 11.46 5.66
CA PRO A 57 32.62 10.27 5.04
C PRO A 57 31.80 8.98 5.19
N LYS A 58 30.85 8.95 6.14
CA LYS A 58 29.89 7.84 6.31
C LYS A 58 28.73 7.97 5.33
N GLU A 59 28.13 9.16 5.23
CA GLU A 59 27.04 9.42 4.26
C GLU A 59 27.49 9.17 2.82
N LYS A 60 28.72 9.51 2.45
CA LYS A 60 29.27 9.19 1.12
C LYS A 60 29.36 7.68 0.84
N LYS A 61 29.71 6.89 1.86
CA LYS A 61 29.76 5.42 1.74
C LYS A 61 28.37 4.82 1.63
N ASP A 62 27.42 5.36 2.39
CA ASP A 62 26.03 4.91 2.34
C ASP A 62 25.39 5.26 0.99
N GLU A 63 25.70 6.43 0.42
CA GLU A 63 25.30 6.81 -0.94
C GLU A 63 25.91 5.90 -2.01
N GLU A 64 27.22 5.63 -1.96
CA GLU A 64 27.87 4.70 -2.89
C GLU A 64 27.28 3.28 -2.83
N VAL A 65 26.85 2.84 -1.64
CA VAL A 65 26.16 1.56 -1.48
C VAL A 65 24.76 1.62 -2.07
N ASN A 66 24.01 2.68 -1.82
CA ASN A 66 22.68 2.88 -2.38
C ASN A 66 22.72 2.95 -3.91
N ASP A 67 23.68 3.66 -4.50
CA ASP A 67 23.85 3.75 -5.95
C ASP A 67 24.12 2.36 -6.57
N LYS A 68 24.94 1.54 -5.91
CA LYS A 68 25.18 0.15 -6.35
C LYS A 68 23.92 -0.69 -6.27
N LEU A 69 23.17 -0.58 -5.17
CA LEU A 69 21.90 -1.29 -5.00
C LEU A 69 20.87 -0.86 -6.04
N ASP A 70 20.82 0.42 -6.39
CA ASP A 70 19.92 0.96 -7.41
C ASP A 70 20.30 0.45 -8.81
N VAL A 71 21.59 0.40 -9.14
CA VAL A 71 22.07 -0.20 -10.40
C VAL A 71 21.74 -1.69 -10.47
N GLU A 72 21.97 -2.44 -9.39
CA GLU A 72 21.62 -3.86 -9.30
C GLU A 72 20.10 -4.08 -9.45
N LEU A 73 19.30 -3.24 -8.79
CA LEU A 73 17.85 -3.27 -8.89
C LEU A 73 17.37 -2.98 -10.32
N GLN A 74 17.92 -1.96 -10.98
CA GLN A 74 17.60 -1.64 -12.38
C GLN A 74 17.96 -2.80 -13.31
N LYS A 75 19.12 -3.42 -13.11
CA LYS A 75 19.53 -4.60 -13.88
C LYS A 75 18.53 -5.74 -13.69
N LEU A 76 18.15 -6.05 -12.46
CA LEU A 76 17.17 -7.10 -12.16
C LEU A 76 15.79 -6.82 -12.79
N LEU A 77 15.35 -5.57 -12.77
CA LEU A 77 14.10 -5.15 -13.42
C LEU A 77 14.18 -5.31 -14.94
N ASN A 78 15.29 -4.95 -15.56
CA ASN A 78 15.52 -5.13 -16.99
C ASN A 78 15.55 -6.61 -17.38
N ASP A 79 16.28 -7.44 -16.63
CA ASP A 79 16.36 -8.88 -16.86
C ASP A 79 14.99 -9.56 -16.74
N SER A 80 14.23 -9.20 -15.69
CA SER A 80 12.84 -9.67 -15.51
C SER A 80 11.94 -9.27 -16.68
N ASN A 81 12.07 -8.04 -17.17
CA ASN A 81 11.30 -7.58 -18.33
C ASN A 81 11.66 -8.34 -19.61
N ILE A 82 12.94 -8.62 -19.84
CA ILE A 82 13.40 -9.42 -20.99
C ILE A 82 12.85 -10.84 -20.89
N LEU A 83 12.98 -11.49 -19.75
CA LEU A 83 12.44 -12.84 -19.54
C LEU A 83 10.93 -12.88 -19.77
N ASN A 84 10.18 -11.90 -19.25
CA ASN A 84 8.75 -11.80 -19.47
C ASN A 84 8.38 -11.59 -20.95
N ARG A 85 9.17 -10.82 -21.70
CA ARG A 85 8.96 -10.63 -23.15
C ARG A 85 9.24 -11.91 -23.92
N VAL A 86 10.38 -12.57 -23.67
CA VAL A 86 10.75 -13.83 -24.34
C VAL A 86 9.72 -14.93 -24.06
N VAL A 87 9.27 -15.04 -22.81
CA VAL A 87 8.18 -15.96 -22.45
C VAL A 87 6.88 -15.54 -23.14
N GLY A 88 6.52 -14.26 -23.15
CA GLY A 88 5.30 -13.79 -23.81
C GLY A 88 5.29 -14.00 -25.34
N GLU A 89 6.44 -13.86 -26.00
CA GLU A 89 6.61 -14.01 -27.45
C GLU A 89 6.64 -15.48 -27.88
N SER A 90 7.23 -16.36 -27.07
CA SER A 90 7.25 -17.81 -27.33
C SER A 90 5.88 -18.47 -27.15
N LEU A 91 5.00 -17.89 -26.32
CA LEU A 91 3.66 -18.41 -26.09
C LEU A 91 2.70 -18.02 -27.23
N VAL A 92 1.88 -18.98 -27.68
CA VAL A 92 0.92 -18.77 -28.78
C VAL A 92 -0.53 -18.95 -28.31
N GLY A 93 -1.45 -18.19 -28.92
CA GLY A 93 -2.89 -18.37 -28.77
C GLY A 93 -3.41 -18.25 -27.33
N LYS A 94 -4.00 -19.34 -26.83
CA LYS A 94 -4.64 -19.37 -25.50
C LYS A 94 -3.64 -19.24 -24.35
N GLU A 95 -2.43 -19.75 -24.53
CA GLU A 95 -1.38 -19.67 -23.51
C GLU A 95 -0.89 -18.24 -23.35
N ARG A 96 -0.64 -17.55 -24.48
CA ARG A 96 -0.31 -16.11 -24.51
C ARG A 96 -1.39 -15.26 -23.83
N HIS A 97 -2.66 -15.55 -24.14
CA HIS A 97 -3.78 -14.86 -23.49
C HIS A 97 -3.78 -15.07 -21.96
N ASN A 98 -3.62 -16.30 -21.49
CA ASN A 98 -3.59 -16.59 -20.06
C ASN A 98 -2.39 -15.93 -19.35
N PHE A 99 -1.22 -15.91 -20.00
CA PHE A 99 -0.03 -15.20 -19.52
C PHE A 99 -0.30 -13.71 -19.37
N ASN A 100 -0.84 -13.06 -20.41
CA ASN A 100 -1.16 -11.64 -20.38
C ASN A 100 -2.20 -11.30 -19.31
N VAL A 101 -3.26 -12.11 -19.17
CA VAL A 101 -4.26 -11.94 -18.11
C VAL A 101 -3.62 -12.09 -16.72
N GLY A 102 -2.72 -13.08 -16.56
CA GLY A 102 -1.95 -13.25 -15.33
C GLY A 102 -1.12 -12.02 -14.99
N LYS A 103 -0.43 -11.45 -15.99
CA LYS A 103 0.39 -10.25 -15.79
C LYS A 103 -0.43 -9.01 -15.45
N VAL A 104 -1.58 -8.82 -16.08
CA VAL A 104 -2.50 -7.74 -15.76
C VAL A 104 -2.99 -7.84 -14.31
N VAL A 105 -3.23 -9.05 -13.80
CA VAL A 105 -3.58 -9.28 -12.39
C VAL A 105 -2.40 -8.99 -11.46
N GLU A 106 -1.19 -9.39 -11.83
CA GLU A 106 0.04 -9.09 -11.07
C GLU A 106 0.29 -7.59 -10.95
N LEU A 107 -0.01 -6.82 -12.00
CA LEU A 107 0.09 -5.35 -12.02
C LEU A 107 -1.01 -4.66 -11.18
N GLY A 108 -1.92 -5.41 -10.55
CA GLY A 108 -2.92 -4.90 -9.62
C GLY A 108 -4.36 -4.95 -10.11
N ALA A 109 -4.63 -5.49 -11.30
CA ALA A 109 -6.00 -5.73 -11.72
C ALA A 109 -6.64 -6.86 -10.90
N LYS A 110 -7.96 -6.77 -10.68
CA LYS A 110 -8.70 -7.83 -10.00
C LYS A 110 -8.75 -9.08 -10.88
N ALA A 111 -8.47 -10.24 -10.28
CA ALA A 111 -8.58 -11.52 -10.98
C ALA A 111 -10.00 -11.74 -11.53
N SER A 112 -10.09 -12.28 -12.76
CA SER A 112 -11.37 -12.61 -13.37
C SER A 112 -12.15 -13.58 -12.49
N LYS A 113 -13.45 -13.32 -12.32
CA LYS A 113 -14.34 -14.24 -11.59
C LYS A 113 -14.40 -15.57 -12.35
N PRO A 114 -14.41 -16.72 -11.65
CA PRO A 114 -14.63 -17.99 -12.29
C PRO A 114 -16.02 -18.03 -12.94
N ALA A 115 -16.16 -18.80 -14.02
CA ALA A 115 -17.45 -19.00 -14.67
C ALA A 115 -18.51 -19.47 -13.66
N ARG A 116 -19.74 -18.96 -13.80
CA ARG A 116 -20.85 -19.35 -12.93
C ARG A 116 -21.17 -20.82 -13.18
N MET A 117 -21.02 -21.65 -12.15
CA MET A 117 -21.31 -23.08 -12.20
C MET A 117 -22.33 -23.46 -11.12
N PRO A 118 -23.18 -24.47 -11.34
CA PRO A 118 -24.00 -25.07 -10.29
C PRO A 118 -23.18 -25.51 -9.10
N ARG A 119 -23.74 -25.37 -7.90
CA ARG A 119 -23.01 -25.61 -6.64
C ARG A 119 -22.49 -27.05 -6.52
N VAL A 120 -23.30 -28.03 -6.95
CA VAL A 120 -22.92 -29.46 -6.95
C VAL A 120 -21.70 -29.71 -7.84
N MET A 121 -21.74 -29.23 -9.09
CA MET A 121 -20.62 -29.36 -10.02
C MET A 121 -19.36 -28.66 -9.49
N ARG A 122 -19.51 -27.47 -8.90
CA ARG A 122 -18.39 -26.76 -8.29
C ARG A 122 -17.71 -27.58 -7.19
N TYR A 123 -18.49 -28.23 -6.32
CA TYR A 123 -17.93 -29.11 -5.29
C TYR A 123 -17.22 -30.32 -5.87
N MET A 124 -17.77 -30.93 -6.92
CA MET A 124 -17.11 -32.04 -7.61
C MET A 124 -15.77 -31.62 -8.22
N VAL A 125 -15.74 -30.46 -8.90
CA VAL A 125 -14.50 -29.90 -9.47
C VAL A 125 -13.48 -29.59 -8.38
N GLU A 126 -13.90 -29.00 -7.26
CA GLU A 126 -13.02 -28.72 -6.12
C GLU A 126 -12.49 -30.01 -5.48
N LYS A 127 -13.32 -31.04 -5.31
CA LYS A 127 -12.91 -32.36 -4.80
C LYS A 127 -11.88 -33.02 -5.73
N ASN A 128 -12.14 -33.04 -7.03
CA ASN A 128 -11.24 -33.65 -8.02
C ASN A 128 -9.91 -32.89 -8.16
N ARG A 129 -9.88 -31.57 -7.92
CA ARG A 129 -8.63 -30.80 -7.86
C ARG A 129 -7.81 -31.17 -6.63
N LYS A 130 -8.46 -31.27 -5.46
CA LYS A 130 -7.78 -31.67 -4.22
C LYS A 130 -7.24 -33.09 -4.30
N ALA A 131 -8.03 -34.04 -4.78
CA ALA A 131 -7.59 -35.43 -4.92
C ALA A 131 -6.38 -35.56 -5.86
N ARG A 132 -6.33 -34.79 -6.96
CA ARG A 132 -5.16 -34.75 -7.85
C ARG A 132 -3.93 -34.13 -7.17
N ALA A 133 -4.12 -33.04 -6.43
CA ALA A 133 -3.03 -32.42 -5.69
C ALA A 133 -2.50 -33.35 -4.57
N GLU A 134 -3.38 -34.02 -3.84
CA GLU A 134 -3.04 -34.97 -2.78
C GLU A 134 -2.26 -36.17 -3.35
N ARG A 135 -2.69 -36.71 -4.49
CA ARG A 135 -1.96 -37.77 -5.19
C ARG A 135 -0.57 -37.32 -5.63
N GLU A 136 -0.45 -36.14 -6.25
CA GLU A 136 0.86 -35.62 -6.68
C GLU A 136 1.78 -35.32 -5.47
N LEU A 137 1.22 -34.90 -4.33
CA LEU A 137 1.96 -34.73 -3.08
C LEU A 137 2.44 -36.06 -2.51
N GLU A 138 1.60 -37.10 -2.57
CA GLU A 138 1.95 -38.44 -2.13
C GLU A 138 3.03 -39.05 -3.03
N ASP A 139 2.91 -38.92 -4.35
CA ASP A 139 3.93 -39.34 -5.32
C ASP A 139 5.26 -38.62 -5.04
N ALA A 140 5.24 -37.29 -4.87
CA ALA A 140 6.44 -36.51 -4.52
C ALA A 140 7.05 -36.92 -3.17
N ARG A 141 6.21 -37.33 -2.20
CA ARG A 141 6.65 -37.85 -0.90
C ARG A 141 7.33 -39.20 -1.05
N ASN A 142 6.76 -40.10 -1.85
CA ASN A 142 7.29 -41.44 -2.10
C ASN A 142 8.63 -41.39 -2.85
N VAL A 143 8.80 -40.43 -3.76
CA VAL A 143 10.06 -40.19 -4.48
C VAL A 143 11.08 -39.42 -3.61
N GLY A 144 10.67 -38.88 -2.46
CA GLY A 144 11.56 -38.13 -1.56
C GLY A 144 11.87 -36.70 -2.02
N MET A 145 11.11 -36.16 -2.98
CA MET A 145 11.28 -34.79 -3.50
C MET A 145 10.38 -33.75 -2.81
N LEU A 146 9.57 -34.19 -1.84
CA LEU A 146 8.63 -33.32 -1.15
C LEU A 146 9.35 -32.33 -0.21
N THR A 147 9.45 -31.09 -0.68
CA THR A 147 9.81 -29.89 0.10
C THR A 147 8.61 -28.98 0.30
N GLU A 148 8.65 -28.06 1.27
CA GLU A 148 7.60 -27.04 1.44
C GLU A 148 7.40 -26.18 0.19
N ALA A 149 8.47 -25.88 -0.54
CA ALA A 149 8.40 -25.15 -1.82
C ALA A 149 7.68 -25.99 -2.89
N SER A 150 8.04 -27.26 -3.05
CA SER A 150 7.37 -28.17 -3.99
C SER A 150 5.89 -28.33 -3.66
N ARG A 151 5.54 -28.43 -2.37
CA ARG A 151 4.16 -28.50 -1.90
C ARG A 151 3.37 -27.26 -2.32
N ARG A 152 3.93 -26.06 -2.12
CA ARG A 152 3.29 -24.80 -2.56
C ARG A 152 3.12 -24.75 -4.08
N MET A 153 4.11 -25.20 -4.84
CA MET A 153 4.03 -25.26 -6.31
C MET A 153 2.92 -26.21 -6.79
N ILE A 154 2.82 -27.41 -6.20
CA ILE A 154 1.79 -28.39 -6.53
C ILE A 154 0.39 -27.85 -6.17
N GLU A 155 0.24 -27.24 -4.99
CA GLU A 155 -1.03 -26.64 -4.57
C GLU A 155 -1.45 -25.48 -5.50
N ALA A 156 -0.50 -24.62 -5.91
CA ALA A 156 -0.74 -23.53 -6.84
C ALA A 156 -1.15 -24.05 -8.24
N LYS A 157 -0.44 -25.06 -8.75
CA LYS A 157 -0.73 -25.73 -10.04
C LYS A 157 -2.17 -26.24 -10.10
N HIS A 158 -2.65 -26.87 -9.03
CA HIS A 158 -4.03 -27.39 -8.94
C HIS A 158 -5.07 -26.37 -8.47
N LYS A 159 -4.66 -25.11 -8.20
CA LYS A 159 -5.52 -24.04 -7.68
C LYS A 159 -6.20 -24.43 -6.36
N VAL A 160 -5.49 -25.16 -5.51
CA VAL A 160 -5.98 -25.56 -4.19
C VAL A 160 -5.79 -24.38 -3.25
N VAL A 161 -6.90 -23.73 -2.90
CA VAL A 161 -6.87 -22.66 -1.90
C VAL A 161 -6.74 -23.28 -0.51
N ARG A 162 -5.63 -23.01 0.18
CA ARG A 162 -5.54 -23.24 1.61
C ARG A 162 -6.56 -22.34 2.29
N LYS A 163 -7.62 -22.95 2.81
CA LYS A 163 -8.51 -22.24 3.73
C LYS A 163 -7.73 -22.08 5.02
N GLU A 164 -7.10 -20.93 5.21
CA GLU A 164 -6.67 -20.52 6.53
C GLU A 164 -7.89 -20.64 7.44
N LYS A 165 -7.78 -21.50 8.46
CA LYS A 165 -8.80 -21.56 9.49
C LYS A 165 -8.71 -20.22 10.21
N LYS A 166 -9.49 -19.23 9.73
CA LYS A 166 -9.77 -18.05 10.52
C LYS A 166 -10.44 -18.57 11.78
N GLU A 167 -9.69 -18.64 12.87
CA GLU A 167 -10.26 -18.93 14.16
C GLU A 167 -11.36 -17.90 14.37
N LYS A 168 -12.61 -18.35 14.30
CA LYS A 168 -13.73 -17.49 14.65
C LYS A 168 -13.44 -17.05 16.07
N ARG A 169 -13.38 -15.72 16.29
CA ARG A 169 -13.25 -15.18 17.65
C ARG A 169 -14.29 -15.90 18.50
N LYS A 170 -13.84 -16.59 19.54
CA LYS A 170 -14.73 -17.31 20.45
C LYS A 170 -15.79 -16.32 20.93
N ASP A 171 -17.04 -16.74 20.90
CA ASP A 171 -18.12 -15.94 21.44
C ASP A 171 -17.81 -15.66 22.92
N LYS A 172 -17.81 -14.39 23.31
CA LYS A 172 -17.51 -13.97 24.68
C LYS A 172 -18.73 -14.13 25.59
N GLY A 173 -19.85 -14.65 25.06
CA GLY A 173 -21.09 -14.84 25.79
C GLY A 173 -21.73 -13.51 26.20
N LEU A 174 -22.77 -13.58 27.02
CA LEU A 174 -23.42 -12.40 27.59
C LEU A 174 -22.48 -11.76 28.61
N ARG A 175 -22.10 -10.51 28.37
CA ARG A 175 -21.16 -9.77 29.24
C ARG A 175 -21.92 -9.16 30.42
N ASN A 176 -21.41 -9.35 31.63
CA ASN A 176 -21.90 -8.68 32.82
C ASN A 176 -21.33 -7.27 32.91
N ASN A 177 -22.18 -6.26 33.13
CA ASN A 177 -21.78 -4.84 33.24
C ASN A 177 -21.43 -4.41 34.68
N ALA A 178 -21.60 -5.29 35.67
CA ALA A 178 -21.48 -4.95 37.10
C ALA A 178 -20.04 -5.04 37.66
N GLY A 179 -19.04 -5.42 36.85
CA GLY A 179 -17.65 -5.53 37.28
C GLY A 179 -16.85 -6.55 36.49
N ARG A 180 -15.64 -6.87 36.97
CA ARG A 180 -14.79 -7.91 36.39
C ARG A 180 -15.03 -9.22 37.12
N PHE A 181 -15.51 -10.24 36.40
CA PHE A 181 -15.60 -11.59 36.95
C PHE A 181 -14.29 -12.33 36.67
N GLN A 182 -13.61 -12.79 37.71
CA GLN A 182 -12.37 -13.54 37.61
C GLN A 182 -12.36 -14.64 38.67
N ASP A 183 -12.07 -15.87 38.28
CA ASP A 183 -11.90 -17.03 39.18
C ASP A 183 -13.07 -17.26 40.16
N GLY A 184 -14.30 -17.14 39.65
CA GLY A 184 -15.53 -17.34 40.45
C GLY A 184 -15.90 -16.16 41.36
N LYS A 185 -15.11 -15.09 41.38
CA LYS A 185 -15.33 -13.89 42.19
C LYS A 185 -15.67 -12.69 41.33
N MET A 186 -16.61 -11.87 41.80
CA MET A 186 -16.96 -10.59 41.17
C MET A 186 -16.17 -9.46 41.82
N ILE A 187 -15.25 -8.86 41.06
CA ILE A 187 -14.50 -7.68 41.46
C ILE A 187 -15.31 -6.45 41.05
N VAL A 188 -15.84 -5.75 42.05
CA VAL A 188 -16.62 -4.51 41.87
C VAL A 188 -15.75 -3.32 42.26
N TYR A 189 -15.70 -2.30 41.40
CA TYR A 189 -14.95 -1.08 41.68
C TYR A 189 -15.70 -0.18 42.67
N ARG A 190 -14.98 0.45 43.60
CA ARG A 190 -15.54 1.36 44.61
C ARG A 190 -16.40 2.47 43.98
N ARG A 191 -15.96 3.05 42.85
CA ARG A 191 -16.71 4.06 42.10
C ARG A 191 -18.10 3.57 41.66
N LEU A 192 -18.24 2.29 41.30
CA LEU A 192 -19.53 1.72 40.90
C LEU A 192 -20.46 1.54 42.11
N LEU A 193 -19.90 1.20 43.28
CA LEU A 193 -20.63 1.12 44.54
C LEU A 193 -21.11 2.51 44.99
N GLU A 194 -20.27 3.52 44.87
CA GLU A 194 -20.61 4.91 45.21
C GLU A 194 -21.67 5.50 44.28
N ALA A 195 -21.54 5.26 42.97
CA ALA A 195 -22.53 5.68 41.98
C ALA A 195 -23.90 5.04 42.22
N ASN A 196 -23.94 3.74 42.53
CA ASN A 196 -25.18 3.02 42.83
C ASN A 196 -25.74 3.35 44.23
N GLY A 197 -24.86 3.60 45.21
CA GLY A 197 -25.23 4.05 46.55
C GLY A 197 -25.80 5.47 46.56
N ALA A 198 -25.39 6.33 45.62
CA ALA A 198 -25.96 7.65 45.43
C ALA A 198 -27.40 7.61 44.87
N ILE A 199 -27.73 6.60 44.07
CA ILE A 199 -29.09 6.38 43.52
C ILE A 199 -30.08 5.97 44.63
N GLY A 200 -29.61 5.28 45.68
CA GLY A 200 -30.42 4.88 46.84
C GLY A 200 -30.79 6.02 47.80
N LYS A 201 -30.10 7.16 47.76
CA LYS A 201 -30.45 8.35 48.55
C LYS A 201 -31.50 9.18 47.83
N LYS A 202 -32.73 8.67 47.73
CA LYS A 202 -33.89 9.49 47.36
C LYS A 202 -33.92 10.69 48.31
N LYS A 203 -33.81 11.90 47.75
CA LYS A 203 -33.98 13.17 48.48
C LYS A 203 -35.24 13.05 49.33
N SER A 204 -35.11 13.05 50.66
CA SER A 204 -36.26 13.19 51.53
C SER A 204 -36.86 14.56 51.25
N VAL A 205 -37.99 14.59 50.56
CA VAL A 205 -38.79 15.79 50.38
C VAL A 205 -39.31 16.14 51.78
N ARG A 206 -38.76 17.19 52.39
CA ARG A 206 -39.29 17.75 53.63
C ARG A 206 -40.68 18.32 53.31
N LYS A 207 -41.70 17.80 54.00
CA LYS A 207 -43.03 18.41 54.08
C LYS A 207 -42.96 19.73 54.84
#